data_AF-A0A816AXY5-F1
#
_entry.id   AF-A0A816AXY5-F1
#
_cell.length_a   1.000
_cell.length_b   1.000
_cell.length_c   1.000
_cell.angle_alpha   90.00
_cell.angle_beta   90.00
_cell.angle_gamma   90.00
#
_symmetry.space_group_name_H-M   'P 1'
#
loop_
_entity.id
_entity.type
_entity.pdbx_description
1 polymer ?
#
loop_
_entity_poly.entity_id
_entity_poly.type
_entity_poly.pdbx_seq_one_letter_code
_entity_poly.pdbx_strand_id
1 'polypeptide(L)'
;MRNEQLLTSYRTEKGIGRMKKREINELEPYLEKRTGFMWLPQKDTEYYTSEIYHINLQLSQNRRDLMNISDYLLWSIGNFILFFPLGVICVILSVRVREHKHNKDYETSLKISQRTLIMNIFTSVVGICFLVTMLALLINKSSTNF
;
A
#
# COMPACT_ATOMS: atom_id res chain seq x y z
N MET A 1 -20.41 -3.77 -38.07
CA MET A 1 -20.49 -3.43 -36.63
C MET A 1 -20.22 -4.61 -35.68
N ARG A 2 -20.33 -5.88 -36.09
CA ARG A 2 -20.10 -7.05 -35.20
C ARG A 2 -18.62 -7.39 -34.91
N ASN A 3 -17.68 -6.81 -35.65
CA ASN A 3 -16.25 -7.15 -35.53
C ASN A 3 -15.47 -6.30 -34.52
N GLU A 4 -15.99 -5.14 -34.11
CA GLU A 4 -15.29 -4.27 -33.14
C GLU A 4 -15.50 -4.70 -31.69
N GLN A 5 -16.60 -5.40 -31.39
CA GLN A 5 -16.87 -5.91 -30.04
C GLN A 5 -16.00 -7.12 -29.65
N LEU A 6 -15.44 -7.83 -30.63
CA LEU A 6 -14.52 -8.94 -30.36
C LEU A 6 -13.11 -8.45 -30.00
N LEU A 7 -12.67 -7.31 -30.51
CA LEU A 7 -11.32 -6.78 -30.24
C LEU A 7 -11.20 -6.17 -28.84
N THR A 8 -12.29 -5.66 -28.28
CA THR A 8 -12.30 -5.09 -26.93
C THR A 8 -12.32 -6.14 -25.82
N SER A 9 -12.88 -7.35 -26.06
CA SER A 9 -12.85 -8.43 -25.06
C SER A 9 -11.48 -9.09 -24.89
N TYR A 10 -10.59 -9.00 -25.89
CA TYR A 10 -9.22 -9.53 -25.78
C TYR A 10 -8.25 -8.63 -25.00
N ARG A 11 -8.64 -7.39 -24.70
CA ARG A 11 -7.74 -6.40 -24.07
C ARG A 11 -7.80 -6.41 -22.54
N THR A 12 -8.85 -6.99 -21.96
CA THR A 12 -9.16 -6.83 -20.52
C THR A 12 -8.94 -8.08 -19.67
N GLU A 13 -8.62 -9.23 -20.23
CA GLU A 13 -8.33 -10.43 -19.43
C GLU A 13 -6.95 -11.03 -19.77
N LYS A 14 -6.02 -10.87 -18.82
CA LYS A 14 -4.94 -11.83 -18.50
C LYS A 14 -4.43 -12.69 -19.68
N GLY A 15 -3.46 -12.20 -20.46
CA GLY A 15 -3.05 -13.02 -21.61
C GLY A 15 -1.73 -12.76 -22.32
N ILE A 16 -0.86 -11.85 -21.90
CA ILE A 16 0.45 -11.66 -22.59
C ILE A 16 1.47 -12.76 -22.18
N GLY A 17 1.07 -13.73 -21.35
CA GLY A 17 1.98 -14.70 -20.75
C GLY A 17 2.20 -16.02 -21.50
N ARG A 18 1.28 -16.49 -22.37
CA ARG A 18 1.44 -17.76 -23.11
C ARG A 18 0.51 -17.85 -24.32
N MET A 19 0.81 -17.15 -25.41
CA MET A 19 0.35 -17.66 -26.71
C MET A 19 1.18 -18.90 -27.04
N LYS A 20 0.53 -20.05 -27.26
CA LYS A 20 1.21 -21.24 -27.76
C LYS A 20 1.79 -20.91 -29.13
N LYS A 21 3.05 -21.27 -29.38
CA LYS A 21 3.78 -21.08 -30.66
C LYS A 21 2.99 -21.48 -31.93
N ARG A 22 1.93 -22.30 -31.81
CA ARG A 22 1.08 -22.71 -32.94
C ARG A 22 0.12 -21.61 -33.41
N GLU A 23 -0.39 -20.76 -32.53
CA GLU A 23 -1.32 -19.68 -32.92
C GLU A 23 -0.59 -18.51 -33.60
N ILE A 24 0.70 -18.34 -33.33
CA ILE A 24 1.53 -17.31 -33.98
C ILE A 24 1.78 -17.67 -35.45
N ASN A 25 1.99 -18.95 -35.77
CA ASN A 25 2.25 -19.39 -37.15
C ASN A 25 1.01 -19.35 -38.06
N GLU A 26 -0.21 -19.41 -37.49
CA GLU A 26 -1.45 -19.27 -38.28
C GLU A 26 -1.79 -17.81 -38.63
N LEU A 27 -1.23 -16.84 -37.89
CA LEU A 27 -1.49 -15.41 -38.09
C LEU A 27 -0.47 -14.72 -39.00
N GLU A 28 0.70 -15.33 -39.26
CA GLU A 28 1.74 -14.81 -40.16
C GLU A 28 1.23 -14.38 -41.56
N PRO A 29 0.45 -15.21 -42.30
CA PRO A 29 0.05 -14.85 -43.66
C PRO A 29 -0.99 -13.72 -43.71
N TYR A 30 -1.67 -13.43 -42.59
CA TYR A 30 -2.63 -12.34 -42.48
C TYR A 30 -1.97 -11.01 -42.06
N LEU A 31 -0.80 -11.07 -41.42
CA LEU A 31 -0.01 -9.90 -41.07
C LEU A 31 0.74 -9.33 -42.28
N GLU A 32 1.24 -10.20 -43.16
CA GLU A 32 2.04 -9.78 -44.31
C GLU A 32 1.21 -9.05 -45.39
N LYS A 33 -0.09 -9.33 -45.48
CA LYS A 33 -0.95 -8.83 -46.57
C LYS A 33 -1.62 -7.48 -46.30
N ARG A 34 -1.50 -6.94 -45.09
CA ARG A 34 -2.13 -5.65 -44.69
C ARG A 34 -1.13 -4.60 -44.22
N THR A 35 0.15 -4.79 -44.50
CA THR A 35 1.19 -3.85 -44.12
C THR A 35 1.71 -3.07 -45.31
N GLY A 36 0.90 -2.12 -45.77
CA GLY A 36 1.38 -0.75 -46.00
C GLY A 36 1.74 -0.07 -44.66
N PHE A 37 2.29 -0.83 -43.71
CA PHE A 37 2.79 -0.32 -42.44
C PHE A 37 4.14 0.29 -42.75
N MET A 38 4.05 1.59 -43.01
CA MET A 38 5.07 2.59 -42.73
C MET A 38 6.03 2.07 -41.64
N TRP A 39 7.28 1.90 -42.03
CA TRP A 39 8.40 1.74 -41.11
C TRP A 39 8.29 2.83 -40.06
N LEU A 40 7.83 2.48 -38.85
CA LEU A 40 8.00 3.37 -37.72
C LEU A 40 9.51 3.52 -37.54
N PRO A 41 10.05 4.75 -37.59
CA PRO A 41 11.48 4.97 -37.49
C PRO A 41 11.98 4.34 -36.20
N GLN A 42 12.92 3.40 -36.34
CA GLN A 42 13.52 2.63 -35.26
C GLN A 42 14.19 3.52 -34.18
N LYS A 43 14.42 4.80 -34.51
CA LYS A 43 14.93 5.82 -33.59
C LYS A 43 13.92 6.24 -32.50
N ASP A 44 12.62 6.09 -32.73
CA ASP A 44 11.62 6.60 -31.79
C ASP A 44 11.20 5.51 -30.78
N THR A 45 11.44 4.23 -31.10
CA THR A 45 11.15 3.12 -30.17
C THR A 45 12.02 3.12 -28.92
N GLU A 46 13.26 3.62 -29.00
CA GLU A 46 14.14 3.74 -27.83
C GLU A 46 13.59 4.76 -26.81
N TYR A 47 13.04 5.86 -27.30
CA TYR A 47 12.45 6.90 -26.45
C TYR A 47 11.27 6.36 -25.62
N TYR A 48 10.31 5.69 -26.26
CA TYR A 48 9.16 5.11 -25.55
C TYR A 48 9.56 4.01 -24.57
N THR A 49 10.60 3.21 -24.87
CA THR A 49 11.08 2.21 -23.91
C THR A 49 11.72 2.83 -22.67
N SER A 50 12.39 3.98 -22.82
CA SER A 50 13.02 4.68 -21.69
C SER A 50 11.99 5.29 -20.73
N GLU A 51 10.94 5.94 -21.23
CA GLU A 51 9.87 6.50 -20.38
C GLU A 51 9.10 5.41 -19.65
N ILE A 52 8.76 4.31 -20.34
CA ILE A 52 8.09 3.16 -19.72
C ILE A 52 8.98 2.56 -18.62
N TYR A 53 10.29 2.52 -18.80
CA TYR A 53 11.22 2.04 -17.78
C TYR A 53 11.23 2.95 -16.53
N HIS A 54 11.28 4.28 -16.73
CA HIS A 54 11.24 5.25 -15.63
C HIS A 54 9.94 5.19 -14.83
N ILE A 55 8.79 5.06 -15.50
CA ILE A 55 7.48 4.93 -14.85
C ILE A 55 7.42 3.65 -14.01
N ASN A 56 7.88 2.52 -14.55
CA ASN A 56 7.93 1.25 -13.81
C ASN A 56 8.90 1.30 -12.62
N LEU A 57 10.03 2.01 -12.77
CA LEU A 57 10.99 2.20 -11.69
C LEU A 57 10.38 3.01 -10.54
N GLN A 58 9.69 4.13 -10.83
CA GLN A 58 9.00 4.94 -9.83
C GLN A 58 7.89 4.15 -9.13
N LEU A 59 7.10 3.37 -9.87
CA LEU A 59 6.10 2.47 -9.30
C LEU A 59 6.74 1.42 -8.38
N SER A 60 7.92 0.89 -8.72
CA SER A 60 8.64 -0.08 -7.90
C SER A 60 9.22 0.53 -6.62
N GLN A 61 9.68 1.78 -6.67
CA GLN A 61 10.12 2.53 -5.49
C GLN A 61 8.93 2.82 -4.57
N ASN A 62 7.84 3.39 -5.11
CA ASN A 62 6.62 3.60 -4.35
C ASN A 62 6.10 2.31 -3.70
N ARG A 63 6.15 1.15 -4.39
CA ARG A 63 5.76 -0.13 -3.78
C ARG A 63 6.65 -0.54 -2.61
N ARG A 64 7.95 -0.28 -2.67
CA ARG A 64 8.88 -0.58 -1.56
C ARG A 64 8.61 0.33 -0.37
N ASP A 65 8.34 1.60 -0.62
CA ASP A 65 8.00 2.57 0.42
C ASP A 65 6.63 2.25 1.05
N LEU A 66 5.66 1.82 0.24
CA LEU A 66 4.36 1.30 0.68
C LEU A 66 4.50 0.00 1.51
N MET A 67 5.46 -0.87 1.18
CA MET A 67 5.73 -2.06 1.99
C MET A 67 6.32 -1.70 3.37
N ASN A 68 7.03 -0.57 3.46
CA ASN A 68 7.60 -0.06 4.70
C ASN A 68 6.64 0.80 5.54
N ILE A 69 5.33 0.80 5.24
CA ILE A 69 4.33 1.41 6.13
C ILE A 69 4.37 0.65 7.46
N SER A 70 4.81 1.35 8.51
CA SER A 70 4.88 0.85 9.88
C SER A 70 3.48 0.65 10.46
N ASP A 71 3.20 -0.54 10.98
CA ASP A 71 1.88 -0.89 11.55
C ASP A 71 1.67 -0.32 12.97
N TYR A 72 2.74 0.19 13.61
CA TYR A 72 2.79 0.68 15.00
C TYR A 72 2.20 -0.26 16.07
N LEU A 73 1.93 -1.53 15.70
CA LEU A 73 1.25 -2.51 16.53
C LEU A 73 1.97 -2.76 17.85
N LEU A 74 3.31 -2.89 17.80
CA LEU A 74 4.13 -3.11 18.99
C LEU A 74 3.99 -1.95 19.99
N TRP A 75 3.93 -0.71 19.50
CA TRP A 75 3.74 0.47 20.32
C TRP A 75 2.33 0.50 20.91
N SER A 76 1.30 0.19 20.12
CA SER A 76 -0.07 0.10 20.61
C SER A 76 -0.26 -0.99 21.67
N ILE A 77 0.41 -2.13 21.54
CA ILE A 77 0.44 -3.18 22.57
C ILE A 77 1.10 -2.65 23.85
N GLY A 78 2.21 -1.91 23.75
CA GLY A 78 2.82 -1.26 24.90
C GLY A 78 1.87 -0.28 25.61
N ASN A 79 1.18 0.56 24.84
CA ASN A 79 0.17 1.47 25.38
C ASN A 79 -1.03 0.73 25.99
N PHE A 80 -1.41 -0.43 25.45
CA PHE A 80 -2.47 -1.27 26.01
C PHE A 80 -2.07 -1.85 27.36
N ILE A 81 -0.85 -2.37 27.50
CA ILE A 81 -0.37 -2.92 28.78
C ILE A 81 -0.30 -1.83 29.86
N LEU A 82 0.09 -0.60 29.50
CA LEU A 82 0.25 0.50 30.45
C LEU A 82 -1.04 1.29 30.74
N PHE A 83 -1.91 1.48 29.75
CA PHE A 83 -3.06 2.41 29.79
C PHE A 83 -4.35 1.74 29.29
N PHE A 84 -4.77 0.70 30.01
CA PHE A 84 -5.62 -0.41 29.53
C PHE A 84 -6.97 -0.10 28.85
N PRO A 85 -7.70 1.02 29.01
CA PRO A 85 -8.82 1.29 28.10
C PRO A 85 -8.40 2.03 26.82
N LEU A 86 -7.48 2.98 26.92
CA LEU A 86 -7.06 3.83 25.78
C LEU A 86 -6.22 3.05 24.76
N GLY A 87 -5.39 2.12 25.22
CA GLY A 87 -4.56 1.31 24.33
C GLY A 87 -5.36 0.34 23.44
N VAL A 88 -6.56 -0.10 23.86
CA VAL A 88 -7.42 -0.98 23.04
C VAL A 88 -7.77 -0.32 21.70
N ILE A 89 -8.14 0.97 21.74
CA ILE A 89 -8.50 1.73 20.53
C ILE A 89 -7.30 1.78 19.58
N CYS A 90 -6.10 2.00 20.11
CA CYS A 90 -4.88 2.03 19.31
C CYS A 90 -4.58 0.67 18.66
N VAL A 91 -4.75 -0.44 19.40
CA VAL A 91 -4.56 -1.79 18.86
C VAL A 91 -5.55 -2.08 17.72
N ILE A 92 -6.83 -1.71 17.89
CA ILE A 92 -7.86 -1.89 16.84
C ILE A 92 -7.47 -1.11 15.57
N LEU A 93 -7.00 0.12 15.72
CA LEU A 93 -6.55 0.94 14.58
C LEU A 93 -5.33 0.32 13.88
N SER A 94 -4.34 -0.16 14.62
CA SER A 94 -3.19 -0.89 14.06
C SER A 94 -3.59 -2.15 13.30
N VAL A 95 -4.58 -2.91 13.79
CA VAL A 95 -5.10 -4.09 13.06
C VAL A 95 -5.78 -3.67 11.75
N ARG A 96 -6.57 -2.59 11.75
CA ARG A 96 -7.19 -2.06 10.53
C ARG A 96 -6.16 -1.60 9.49
N VAL A 97 -5.05 -0.97 9.91
CA VAL A 97 -3.95 -0.63 8.98
C VAL A 97 -3.45 -1.89 8.27
N ARG A 98 -3.25 -2.98 9.02
CA ARG A 98 -2.79 -4.25 8.46
C ARG A 98 -3.82 -4.88 7.53
N GLU A 99 -5.10 -4.84 7.84
CA GLU A 99 -6.17 -5.32 6.96
C GLU A 99 -6.20 -4.57 5.61
N HIS A 100 -6.11 -3.23 5.64
CA HIS A 100 -6.04 -2.44 4.40
C HIS A 100 -4.76 -2.67 3.60
N LYS A 101 -3.62 -2.89 4.30
CA LYS A 101 -2.36 -3.28 3.66
C LYS A 101 -2.48 -4.63 2.95
N HIS A 102 -3.17 -5.60 3.58
CA HIS A 102 -3.45 -6.91 2.99
C HIS A 102 -4.37 -6.81 1.76
N ASN A 103 -5.37 -5.93 1.80
CA ASN A 103 -6.30 -5.71 0.68
C ASN A 103 -5.72 -4.91 -0.49
N LYS A 104 -4.45 -4.48 -0.41
CA LYS A 104 -3.76 -3.65 -1.43
C LYS A 104 -4.35 -2.24 -1.58
N ASP A 105 -5.11 -1.76 -0.60
CA ASP A 105 -5.68 -0.41 -0.55
C ASP A 105 -4.70 0.56 0.14
N TYR A 106 -3.60 0.87 -0.56
CA TYR A 106 -2.49 1.60 0.04
C TYR A 106 -2.83 3.04 0.45
N GLU A 107 -3.65 3.75 -0.33
CA GLU A 107 -4.03 5.13 -0.03
C GLU A 107 -4.78 5.23 1.30
N THR A 108 -5.74 4.33 1.52
CA THR A 108 -6.50 4.23 2.77
C THR A 108 -5.61 3.79 3.92
N SER A 109 -4.72 2.82 3.68
CA SER A 109 -3.78 2.32 4.70
C SER A 109 -2.88 3.44 5.25
N LEU A 110 -2.45 4.37 4.39
CA LEU A 110 -1.57 5.47 4.77
C LEU A 110 -2.30 6.51 5.63
N LYS A 111 -3.53 6.87 5.25
CA LYS A 111 -4.39 7.78 6.05
C LYS A 111 -4.69 7.20 7.44
N ILE A 112 -4.97 5.89 7.52
CA ILE A 112 -5.24 5.23 8.81
C ILE A 112 -3.95 5.07 9.62
N SER A 113 -2.81 4.79 9.00
CA SER A 113 -1.51 4.71 9.67
C SER A 113 -1.15 6.03 10.35
N GLN A 114 -1.31 7.17 9.66
CA GLN A 114 -1.12 8.49 10.25
C GLN A 114 -2.04 8.75 11.45
N ARG A 115 -3.33 8.38 11.35
CA ARG A 115 -4.26 8.47 12.48
C ARG A 115 -3.83 7.59 13.65
N THR A 116 -3.36 6.38 13.38
CA THR A 116 -2.89 5.43 14.39
C THR A 116 -1.67 5.98 15.13
N LEU A 117 -0.73 6.59 14.40
CA LEU A 117 0.42 7.28 14.99
C LEU A 117 -0.01 8.41 15.93
N ILE A 118 -0.91 9.29 15.47
CA ILE A 118 -1.40 10.43 16.28
C ILE A 118 -2.09 9.92 17.55
N MET A 119 -2.92 8.88 17.43
CA MET A 119 -3.62 8.28 18.59
C MET A 119 -2.68 7.59 19.56
N ASN A 120 -1.61 6.93 19.08
CA ASN A 120 -0.57 6.35 19.93
C ASN A 120 0.19 7.44 20.70
N ILE A 121 0.56 8.53 20.04
CA ILE A 121 1.23 9.68 20.70
C ILE A 121 0.30 10.26 21.76
N PHE A 122 -0.95 10.55 21.39
CA PHE A 122 -1.94 11.12 22.32
C PHE A 122 -2.14 10.22 23.54
N THR A 123 -2.32 8.91 23.33
CA THR A 123 -2.47 7.93 24.41
C THR A 123 -1.24 7.87 25.30
N SER A 124 -0.05 7.93 24.72
CA SER A 124 1.21 7.92 25.48
C SER A 124 1.32 9.17 26.37
N VAL A 125 1.00 10.36 25.83
CA VAL A 125 1.04 11.62 26.58
C VAL A 125 0.04 11.62 27.72
N VAL A 126 -1.22 11.26 27.45
CA VAL A 126 -2.27 11.19 28.48
C VAL A 126 -1.92 10.16 29.56
N GLY A 127 -1.40 9.00 29.15
CA GLY A 127 -0.99 7.93 30.05
C GLY A 127 0.16 8.34 30.97
N ILE A 128 1.18 9.02 30.44
CA ILE A 128 2.29 9.54 31.23
C ILE A 128 1.81 10.58 32.24
N CYS A 129 0.94 11.53 31.83
CA CYS A 129 0.35 12.50 32.75
C CYS A 129 -0.42 11.82 33.89
N PHE A 130 -1.19 10.77 33.59
CA PHE A 130 -1.91 9.99 34.60
C PHE A 130 -0.95 9.28 35.58
N LEU A 131 0.13 8.67 35.09
CA LEU A 131 1.14 8.05 35.96
C LEU A 131 1.81 9.06 36.90
N VAL A 132 2.19 10.23 36.38
CA VAL A 132 2.82 11.30 37.19
C VAL A 132 1.88 11.81 38.28
N THR A 133 0.60 12.05 37.95
CA THR A 133 -0.39 12.49 38.94
C THR A 133 -0.65 11.43 40.01
N MET A 134 -0.75 10.15 39.64
CA MET A 134 -0.89 9.06 40.62
C MET A 134 0.32 8.95 41.55
N LEU A 135 1.54 9.06 41.03
CA LEU A 135 2.76 9.06 41.84
C LEU A 135 2.79 10.25 42.81
N ALA A 136 2.44 11.44 42.35
CA ALA A 136 2.37 12.63 43.21
C ALA A 136 1.36 12.44 44.36
N LEU A 137 0.19 11.87 44.08
CA LEU A 137 -0.82 11.58 45.12
C LEU A 137 -0.33 10.53 46.12
N LEU A 138 0.37 9.49 45.67
CA LEU A 138 0.93 8.47 46.55
C LEU A 138 2.01 9.05 47.48
N ILE A 139 2.89 9.91 46.95
CA ILE A 139 3.91 10.59 47.76
C ILE A 139 3.26 11.50 48.80
N ASN A 140 2.28 12.31 48.39
CA ASN A 140 1.56 13.21 49.31
C ASN A 140 0.85 12.43 50.43
N LYS A 141 0.20 11.31 50.10
CA LYS A 141 -0.45 10.45 51.11
C LYS A 141 0.56 9.82 52.07
N SER A 142 1.74 9.44 51.59
CA SER A 142 2.78 8.87 52.45
C SER A 142 3.31 9.89 53.48
N SER A 143 3.41 11.16 53.08
CA SER A 143 3.87 12.26 53.93
C SER A 143 2.89 12.59 55.06
N THR A 144 1.58 12.51 54.82
CA THR A 144 0.55 12.86 55.83
C THR A 144 0.36 11.82 56.94
N ASN A 145 0.92 10.61 56.79
CA ASN A 145 0.79 9.54 57.78
C ASN A 145 1.98 9.46 58.75
N PHE A 146 2.95 10.38 58.64
CA PHE A 146 4.05 10.57 59.58
C PHE A 146 3.78 11.78 60.48
#